data_AF-A0A2V7VQX2-F1
#
_entry.id   AF-A0A2V7VQX2-F1
#
_cell.length_a   1.000
_cell.length_b   1.000
_cell.length_c   1.000
_cell.angle_alpha   90.00
_cell.angle_beta   90.00
_cell.angle_gamma   90.00
#
_symmetry.space_group_name_H-M   'P 1'
#
loop_
_entity.id
_entity.type
_entity.pdbx_description
1 polymer ?
#
loop_
_entity_poly.entity_id
_entity_poly.type
_entity_poly.pdbx_seq_one_letter_code
_entity_poly.pdbx_strand_id
1 'polypeptide(L)'
;MTKLPVEPERLRARFPALTDDDLDAYVTITRRVLADPRSRGRALAEVMAAGERAREHEAAGAAVPEDEALALRYLLAVRKMQG
;
A
#
# COMPACT_ATOMS: atom_id res chain seq x y z
N MET A 1 -6.41 6.74 18.17
CA MET A 1 -5.56 6.23 17.07
C MET A 1 -6.03 4.83 16.72
N THR A 2 -6.33 4.56 15.45
CA THR A 2 -6.74 3.22 15.01
C THR A 2 -5.53 2.29 15.05
N LYS A 3 -5.60 1.20 15.82
CA LYS A 3 -4.52 0.23 15.96
C LYS A 3 -4.28 -0.48 14.62
N LEU A 4 -3.02 -0.62 14.20
CA LEU A 4 -2.66 -1.33 12.99
C LEU A 4 -2.87 -2.85 13.19
N PRO A 5 -3.24 -3.61 12.13
CA PRO A 5 -3.38 -5.05 12.22
C PRO A 5 -2.04 -5.74 12.53
N VAL A 6 -0.94 -5.20 11.98
CA VAL A 6 0.42 -5.63 12.22
C VAL A 6 1.31 -4.41 12.40
N GLU A 7 2.18 -4.43 13.41
CA GLU A 7 3.13 -3.34 13.67
C GLU A 7 4.25 -3.31 12.60
N PRO A 8 4.70 -2.13 12.16
CA PRO A 8 5.73 -2.00 11.11
C PRO A 8 7.05 -2.70 11.46
N GLU A 9 7.47 -2.71 12.72
CA GLU A 9 8.70 -3.37 13.15
C GLU A 9 8.60 -4.89 12.97
N ARG A 10 7.42 -5.47 13.19
CA ARG A 10 7.17 -6.89 12.96
C ARG A 10 7.18 -7.22 11.47
N LEU A 11 6.64 -6.34 10.63
CA LEU A 11 6.70 -6.48 9.18
C LEU A 11 8.14 -6.41 8.68
N ARG A 12 8.92 -5.43 9.14
CA ARG A 12 10.35 -5.30 8.79
C ARG A 12 11.15 -6.55 9.14
N ALA A 13 10.94 -7.11 10.34
CA ALA A 13 11.63 -8.32 10.77
C ALA A 13 11.23 -9.57 9.96
N ARG A 14 9.95 -9.67 9.55
CA ARG A 14 9.42 -10.83 8.83
C ARG A 14 9.68 -10.78 7.32
N PHE A 15 9.74 -9.59 6.75
CA PHE A 15 9.87 -9.37 5.31
C PHE A 15 11.03 -8.41 5.02
N PRO A 16 12.28 -8.92 4.96
CA PRO A 16 13.47 -8.10 4.79
C PRO A 16 13.53 -7.32 3.47
N ALA A 17 12.72 -7.71 2.47
CA ALA A 17 12.60 -7.00 1.20
C ALA A 17 11.77 -5.71 1.27
N LEU A 18 11.08 -5.46 2.40
CA LEU A 18 10.37 -4.21 2.64
C LEU A 18 11.36 -3.10 2.96
N THR A 19 11.26 -2.01 2.21
CA THR A 19 11.93 -0.74 2.46
C THR A 19 11.12 0.12 3.42
N ASP A 20 11.72 1.19 3.93
CA ASP A 20 11.02 2.12 4.82
C ASP A 20 9.82 2.79 4.12
N ASP A 21 9.94 3.14 2.84
CA ASP A 21 8.82 3.67 2.06
C ASP A 21 7.67 2.66 1.90
N ASP A 22 7.98 1.36 1.78
CA ASP A 22 6.95 0.31 1.69
C ASP A 22 6.18 0.23 3.02
N LEU A 23 6.89 0.37 4.15
CA LEU A 23 6.29 0.38 5.48
C LEU A 23 5.45 1.63 5.70
N ASP A 24 5.93 2.80 5.29
CA ASP A 24 5.18 4.06 5.39
C ASP A 24 3.92 4.05 4.52
N ALA A 25 4.00 3.49 3.30
CA ALA A 25 2.85 3.27 2.45
C ALA A 25 1.84 2.30 3.09
N TYR A 26 2.32 1.17 3.63
CA TYR A 26 1.50 0.23 4.39
C TYR A 26 0.76 0.92 5.55
N VAL A 27 1.46 1.66 6.39
CA VAL A 27 0.89 2.35 7.54
C VAL A 27 -0.16 3.37 7.11
N THR A 28 0.17 4.18 6.10
CA THR A 28 -0.68 5.27 5.63
C THR A 28 -1.98 4.73 5.04
N ILE A 29 -1.90 3.78 4.11
CA ILE A 29 -3.07 3.18 3.48
C ILE A 29 -3.90 2.39 4.49
N THR A 30 -3.25 1.59 5.33
CA THR A 30 -3.96 0.78 6.33
C THR A 30 -4.73 1.67 7.30
N ARG A 31 -4.15 2.80 7.74
CA ARG A 31 -4.88 3.78 8.57
C ARG A 31 -6.07 4.40 7.84
N ARG A 32 -5.92 4.80 6.57
CA ARG A 32 -7.01 5.34 5.75
C ARG A 32 -8.15 4.34 5.61
N VAL A 33 -7.83 3.10 5.27
CA VAL A 33 -8.79 2.01 5.09
C VAL A 33 -9.49 1.64 6.40
N LEU A 34 -8.79 1.70 7.54
CA LEU A 34 -9.38 1.43 8.85
C LEU A 34 -10.17 2.61 9.44
N ALA A 35 -10.02 3.83 8.90
CA ALA A 35 -10.78 5.00 9.36
C ALA A 35 -12.28 4.90 9.01
N ASP A 36 -12.64 4.19 7.93
CA ASP A 36 -14.02 3.88 7.58
C ASP A 36 -14.25 2.36 7.47
N PRO A 37 -14.63 1.70 8.58
CA PRO A 37 -14.80 0.25 8.61
C PRO A 37 -15.96 -0.24 7.73
N ARG A 38 -16.95 0.61 7.40
CA ARG A 38 -18.10 0.21 6.59
C ARG A 38 -17.74 0.05 5.11
N SER A 39 -16.76 0.82 4.65
CA SER A 39 -16.29 0.80 3.26
C SER A 39 -14.93 0.11 3.10
N ARG A 40 -14.33 -0.40 4.18
CA ARG A 40 -12.98 -1.00 4.22
C ARG A 40 -12.62 -1.86 3.00
N GLY A 41 -13.49 -2.81 2.65
CA GLY A 41 -13.26 -3.72 1.52
C GLY A 41 -13.23 -3.00 0.17
N ARG A 42 -14.15 -2.05 -0.03
CA ARG A 42 -14.20 -1.20 -1.22
C ARG A 42 -12.99 -0.28 -1.28
N ALA A 43 -12.65 0.41 -0.19
CA ALA A 43 -11.51 1.30 -0.11
C ALA A 43 -10.19 0.58 -0.41
N LEU A 44 -10.02 -0.64 0.11
CA LEU A 44 -8.85 -1.46 -0.22
C LEU A 44 -8.83 -1.86 -1.71
N ALA A 45 -9.96 -2.27 -2.28
CA ALA A 45 -10.05 -2.61 -3.70
C ALA A 45 -9.70 -1.41 -4.60
N GLU A 46 -10.17 -0.20 -4.25
CA GLU A 46 -9.84 1.03 -4.95
C GLU A 46 -8.34 1.35 -4.90
N VAL A 47 -7.69 1.19 -3.74
CA VAL A 47 -6.23 1.36 -3.61
C VAL A 47 -5.48 0.34 -4.46
N MET A 48 -5.88 -0.93 -4.44
CA MET A 48 -5.23 -1.96 -5.26
C MET A 48 -5.37 -1.66 -6.76
N ALA A 49 -6.56 -1.25 -7.20
CA ALA A 49 -6.80 -0.84 -8.58
C ALA A 49 -5.97 0.40 -8.99
N ALA A 50 -5.82 1.39 -8.09
CA ALA A 50 -4.96 2.54 -8.32
C ALA A 50 -3.48 2.15 -8.44
N GLY A 51 -3.01 1.21 -7.62
CA GLY A 51 -1.65 0.69 -7.72
C GLY A 51 -1.36 -0.02 -9.04
N GLU A 52 -2.33 -0.79 -9.58
CA GLU A 52 -2.15 -1.41 -10.90
C GLU A 52 -2.12 -0.36 -12.03
N ARG A 53 -2.98 0.67 -11.98
CA ARG A 53 -2.93 1.78 -12.96
C ARG A 53 -1.61 2.53 -12.92
N ALA A 54 -1.11 2.86 -11.73
CA ALA A 54 0.22 3.48 -11.60
C ALA A 54 1.33 2.60 -12.18
N ARG A 55 1.25 1.27 -12.01
CA ARG A 55 2.20 0.35 -12.62
C ARG A 55 2.11 0.37 -14.15
N GLU A 56 0.91 0.44 -14.71
CA GLU A 56 0.71 0.60 -16.16
C GLU A 56 1.30 1.93 -16.66
N HIS A 57 1.13 3.02 -15.89
CA HIS A 57 1.75 4.31 -16.19
C HIS A 57 3.28 4.21 -16.20
N GLU A 58 3.92 3.62 -15.18
CA GLU A 58 5.37 3.42 -15.16
C GLU A 58 5.86 2.58 -16.34
N ALA A 59 5.15 1.48 -16.66
CA ALA A 59 5.49 0.62 -17.78
C ALA A 59 5.37 1.32 -19.15
N ALA A 60 4.43 2.27 -19.26
CA ALA A 60 4.27 3.11 -20.44
C ALA A 60 5.21 4.33 -20.47
N GLY A 61 6.04 4.54 -19.43
CA GLY A 61 6.88 5.73 -19.29
C GLY A 61 6.09 7.03 -19.06
N ALA A 62 4.84 6.92 -18.62
CA ALA A 62 3.96 8.04 -18.31
C ALA A 62 4.20 8.56 -16.88
N ALA A 63 3.83 9.82 -16.64
CA ALA A 63 3.84 10.39 -15.30
C ALA A 63 2.81 9.70 -14.39
N VAL A 64 3.23 9.30 -13.19
CA VAL A 64 2.35 8.70 -12.19
C VAL A 64 1.79 9.79 -11.28
N PRO A 65 0.47 9.92 -11.13
CA PRO A 65 -0.14 10.82 -10.15
C PRO A 65 0.30 10.50 -8.71
N GLU A 66 0.42 11.52 -7.86
CA GLU A 66 0.94 11.36 -6.50
C GLU A 66 0.10 10.39 -5.64
N ASP A 67 -1.22 10.43 -5.79
CA ASP A 67 -2.16 9.54 -5.11
C ASP A 67 -2.01 8.08 -5.57
N GLU A 68 -1.76 7.86 -6.86
CA GLU A 68 -1.50 6.53 -7.40
C GLU A 68 -0.08 6.04 -7.10
N ALA A 69 0.90 6.92 -6.93
CA ALA A 69 2.26 6.55 -6.52
C ALA A 69 2.29 5.92 -5.13
N LEU A 70 1.53 6.48 -4.17
CA LEU A 70 1.37 5.88 -2.85
C LEU A 70 0.68 4.51 -2.92
N ALA A 71 -0.34 4.38 -3.77
CA ALA A 71 -1.06 3.13 -3.99
C ALA A 71 -0.17 2.06 -4.63
N LEU A 72 0.69 2.45 -5.59
CA LEU A 72 1.70 1.58 -6.20
C LEU A 72 2.69 1.07 -5.16
N ARG A 73 3.20 1.96 -4.30
CA ARG A 73 4.13 1.56 -3.24
C ARG A 73 3.50 0.57 -2.26
N TYR A 74 2.23 0.81 -1.89
CA TYR A 74 1.45 -0.13 -1.10
C TYR A 74 1.28 -1.50 -1.80
N LEU A 75 0.94 -1.50 -3.09
CA LEU A 75 0.80 -2.72 -3.89
C LEU A 75 2.10 -3.53 -3.92
N LEU A 76 3.24 -2.86 -4.14
CA LEU A 76 4.56 -3.49 -4.13
C LEU A 76 4.90 -4.06 -2.75
N ALA A 77 4.58 -3.33 -1.67
CA ALA A 77 4.75 -3.81 -0.30
C ALA A 77 3.96 -5.11 -0.06
N VAL A 78 2.68 -5.16 -0.45
CA VAL A 78 1.82 -6.34 -0.32
C VAL A 78 2.38 -7.52 -1.11
N ARG A 79 2.83 -7.31 -2.35
CA ARG A 79 3.45 -8.37 -3.17
C ARG A 79 4.69 -8.96 -2.50
N LYS A 80 5.57 -8.12 -1.95
CA LYS A 80 6.75 -8.57 -1.18
C LYS A 80 6.39 -9.41 0.04
N MET A 81 5.25 -9.15 0.67
CA MET A 81 4.76 -9.93 1.81
C MET A 81 4.14 -11.28 1.41
N GLN A 82 3.72 -11.43 0.15
CA GLN A 82 3.06 -12.64 -0.36
C GLN A 82 4.03 -13.71 -0.88
N GLY A 83 5.25 -13.32 -1.27
CA GLY A 83 6.27 -14.22 -1.83
C GLY A 83 6.18 -14.27 -3.34
#